data_AF-A0A351KB29-F1
#
_entry.id   AF-A0A351KB29-F1
#
_cell.length_a   1.000
_cell.length_b   1.000
_cell.length_c   1.000
_cell.angle_alpha   90.00
_cell.angle_beta   90.00
_cell.angle_gamma   90.00
#
_symmetry.space_group_name_H-M   'P 1'
#
loop_
_entity.id
_entity.type
_entity.pdbx_description
1 polymer ?
#
loop_
_entity_poly.entity_id
_entity_poly.type
_entity_poly.pdbx_seq_one_letter_code
_entity_poly.pdbx_strand_id
1 'polypeptide(L)'
;MSLLDDYKLEDRYRADHGRAFLTGIQALARIPIQQLRVDRTKGLNTAAFVSGYQGSPLGGFDVEVARAAALVPDLAIVNQPAVNEELAATAVMGSQLAAEQPDCRYDGVLGIWYGKAPGLDRAGDALRHAVFAGTSRHGGAIA
;
A
#
# COMPACT_ATOMS: atom_id res chain seq x y z
N MET A 1 -10.15 -33.46 -7.27
CA MET A 1 -10.68 -32.13 -7.63
C MET A 1 -9.53 -31.15 -7.58
N SER A 2 -9.18 -30.53 -8.69
CA SER A 2 -8.07 -29.60 -8.69
C SER A 2 -8.52 -28.35 -7.94
N LEU A 3 -7.72 -27.90 -6.99
CA LEU A 3 -7.97 -26.76 -6.08
C LEU A 3 -8.13 -25.40 -6.80
N LEU A 4 -8.28 -25.40 -8.13
CA LEU A 4 -8.26 -24.25 -9.04
C LEU A 4 -9.32 -24.34 -10.15
N ASP A 5 -10.19 -25.35 -10.13
CA ASP A 5 -11.09 -25.64 -11.26
C ASP A 5 -12.11 -24.51 -11.56
N ASP A 6 -12.32 -23.57 -10.62
CA ASP A 6 -13.15 -22.36 -10.79
C ASP A 6 -12.37 -21.03 -10.56
N TYR A 7 -11.04 -21.07 -10.63
CA TYR A 7 -10.21 -19.87 -10.40
C TYR A 7 -10.26 -18.90 -11.58
N LYS A 8 -10.63 -17.63 -11.30
CA LYS A 8 -10.51 -16.52 -12.25
C LYS A 8 -9.29 -15.68 -11.92
N LEU A 9 -8.69 -15.05 -12.95
CA LEU A 9 -7.50 -14.22 -12.76
C LEU A 9 -7.73 -13.07 -11.76
N GLU A 10 -8.95 -12.54 -11.66
CA GLU A 10 -9.31 -11.46 -10.73
C GLU A 10 -9.37 -11.93 -9.26
N ASP A 11 -9.52 -13.23 -9.02
CA ASP A 11 -9.56 -13.81 -7.66
C ASP A 11 -8.24 -13.65 -6.93
N ARG A 12 -7.16 -13.36 -7.67
CA ARG A 12 -5.87 -12.93 -7.10
C ARG A 12 -5.98 -11.69 -6.21
N TYR A 13 -7.05 -10.89 -6.33
CA TYR A 13 -7.33 -9.76 -5.45
C TYR A 13 -8.67 -9.90 -4.72
N ARG A 14 -9.69 -10.46 -5.39
CA ARG A 14 -11.03 -10.59 -4.82
C ARG A 14 -11.14 -11.69 -3.77
N ALA A 15 -10.57 -12.87 -4.01
CA ALA A 15 -10.71 -13.97 -3.06
C ALA A 15 -10.03 -13.64 -1.74
N ASP A 16 -10.72 -13.90 -0.63
CA ASP A 16 -10.25 -13.74 0.75
C ASP A 16 -9.67 -15.03 1.32
N HIS A 17 -9.90 -16.17 0.69
CA HIS A 17 -9.37 -17.48 1.07
C HIS A 17 -8.92 -18.29 -0.16
N GLY A 18 -8.28 -19.43 0.08
CA GLY A 18 -7.83 -20.34 -0.97
C GLY A 18 -6.44 -20.00 -1.51
N ARG A 19 -6.16 -20.45 -2.74
CA ARG A 19 -4.84 -20.29 -3.40
C ARG A 19 -4.98 -19.40 -4.61
N ALA A 20 -4.01 -18.50 -4.81
CA ALA A 20 -3.93 -17.63 -5.97
C ALA A 20 -2.53 -17.66 -6.57
N PHE A 21 -2.45 -17.54 -7.90
CA PHE A 21 -1.18 -17.36 -8.60
C PHE A 21 -0.87 -15.88 -8.76
N LEU A 22 0.26 -15.46 -8.22
CA LEU A 22 0.72 -14.08 -8.18
C LEU A 22 2.17 -14.01 -8.64
N THR A 23 2.50 -13.02 -9.46
CA THR A 23 3.89 -12.57 -9.60
C THR A 23 4.31 -11.79 -8.35
N GLY A 24 5.60 -11.48 -8.19
CA GLY A 24 6.08 -10.66 -7.06
C GLY A 24 5.38 -9.30 -6.98
N ILE A 25 5.24 -8.59 -8.10
CA ILE A 25 4.55 -7.29 -8.16
C ILE A 25 3.07 -7.42 -7.77
N GLN A 26 2.40 -8.49 -8.18
CA GLN A 26 1.00 -8.73 -7.83
C GLN A 26 0.84 -9.09 -6.35
N ALA A 27 1.79 -9.82 -5.78
CA ALA A 27 1.83 -10.09 -4.35
C ALA A 27 1.99 -8.79 -3.56
N LEU A 28 2.90 -7.90 -3.97
CA LEU A 28 3.05 -6.58 -3.37
C LEU A 28 1.77 -5.74 -3.50
N ALA A 29 1.13 -5.72 -4.67
CA ALA A 29 -0.11 -4.97 -4.91
C ALA A 29 -1.29 -5.51 -4.07
N ARG A 30 -1.21 -6.79 -3.66
CA ARG A 30 -2.21 -7.41 -2.78
C ARG A 30 -2.02 -7.04 -1.30
N ILE A 31 -0.85 -6.58 -0.86
CA ILE A 31 -0.58 -6.22 0.55
C ILE A 31 -1.61 -5.25 1.14
N PRO A 32 -1.90 -4.07 0.54
CA PRO A 32 -2.86 -3.13 1.11
C PRO A 32 -4.26 -3.74 1.24
N ILE A 33 -4.66 -4.60 0.29
CA ILE A 33 -5.93 -5.33 0.35
C ILE A 33 -5.97 -6.25 1.58
N GLN A 34 -4.91 -7.01 1.81
CA GLN A 34 -4.87 -7.94 2.96
C GLN A 34 -4.86 -7.18 4.29
N GLN A 35 -4.08 -6.11 4.40
CA GLN A 35 -4.01 -5.33 5.62
C GLN A 35 -5.38 -4.77 6.00
N LEU A 36 -6.07 -4.11 5.06
CA LEU A 36 -7.39 -3.52 5.32
C LEU A 36 -8.46 -4.59 5.65
N ARG A 37 -8.37 -5.77 5.04
CA ARG A 37 -9.25 -6.90 5.41
C ARG A 37 -9.01 -7.35 6.83
N VAL A 38 -7.74 -7.54 7.22
CA VAL A 38 -7.36 -7.92 8.59
C VAL A 38 -7.85 -6.87 9.59
N ASP A 39 -7.67 -5.59 9.29
CA ASP A 39 -8.10 -4.49 10.16
C ASP A 39 -9.62 -4.46 10.34
N ARG A 40 -10.39 -4.69 9.27
CA ARG A 40 -11.85 -4.82 9.35
C ARG A 40 -12.30 -5.97 10.23
N THR A 41 -11.62 -7.11 10.21
CA THR A 41 -11.96 -8.22 11.11
C THR A 41 -11.75 -7.87 12.59
N LYS A 42 -10.94 -6.83 12.87
CA LYS A 42 -10.72 -6.27 14.21
C LYS A 42 -11.63 -5.07 14.50
N GLY A 43 -12.56 -4.73 13.60
CA GLY A 43 -13.48 -3.60 13.74
C GLY A 43 -12.86 -2.24 13.45
N LEU A 44 -11.68 -2.18 12.81
CA LEU A 44 -11.02 -0.93 12.44
C LEU A 44 -11.44 -0.46 11.04
N ASN A 45 -11.61 0.85 10.89
CA ASN A 45 -11.81 1.54 9.62
C ASN A 45 -10.48 2.18 9.15
N THR A 46 -9.59 1.38 8.56
CA THR A 46 -8.29 1.83 8.05
C THR A 46 -8.31 2.10 6.54
N ALA A 47 -7.34 2.89 6.08
CA ALA A 47 -7.07 3.14 4.67
C ALA A 47 -5.63 2.76 4.30
N ALA A 48 -5.34 2.63 3.01
CA ALA A 48 -3.98 2.48 2.50
C ALA A 48 -3.63 3.62 1.55
N PHE A 49 -2.41 4.12 1.68
CA PHE A 49 -1.83 5.15 0.83
C PHE A 49 -0.52 4.64 0.23
N VAL A 50 -0.49 4.47 -1.08
CA VAL A 50 0.67 4.00 -1.84
C VAL A 50 1.24 5.16 -2.62
N SER A 51 2.53 5.44 -2.46
CA SER A 51 3.20 6.49 -3.23
C SER A 51 4.64 6.12 -3.53
N GLY A 52 5.13 6.54 -4.69
CA GLY A 52 6.47 6.20 -5.12
C GLY A 52 6.81 6.77 -6.48
N TYR A 53 8.03 6.49 -6.91
CA TYR A 53 8.52 6.85 -8.23
C TYR A 53 8.89 5.59 -9.01
N GLN A 54 8.42 5.52 -10.26
CA GLN A 54 8.58 4.33 -11.09
C GLN A 54 10.05 4.03 -11.39
N GLY A 55 10.42 2.76 -11.35
CA GLY A 55 11.74 2.29 -11.71
C GLY A 55 11.90 0.79 -11.56
N SER A 56 12.84 0.21 -12.31
CA SER A 56 13.27 -1.18 -12.10
C SER A 56 13.81 -1.35 -10.67
N PRO A 57 13.53 -2.47 -9.97
CA PRO A 57 12.78 -3.66 -10.40
C PRO A 57 11.25 -3.57 -10.22
N LEU A 58 10.73 -2.50 -9.61
CA LEU A 58 9.31 -2.31 -9.30
C LEU A 58 8.50 -1.69 -10.45
N GLY A 59 8.94 -1.93 -11.69
CA GLY A 59 8.25 -1.42 -12.88
C GLY A 59 6.80 -1.91 -12.93
N GLY A 60 5.86 -0.99 -13.08
CA GLY A 60 4.43 -1.28 -13.15
C GLY A 60 3.77 -1.63 -11.81
N PHE A 61 4.45 -1.46 -10.68
CA PHE A 61 3.85 -1.68 -9.36
C PHE A 61 2.64 -0.77 -9.12
N ASP A 62 2.75 0.51 -9.43
CA ASP A 62 1.66 1.48 -9.33
C ASP A 62 0.47 1.12 -10.23
N VAL A 63 0.74 0.69 -11.47
CA VAL A 63 -0.30 0.22 -12.39
C VAL A 63 -1.03 -0.99 -11.80
N GLU A 64 -0.28 -1.92 -11.21
CA GLU A 64 -0.87 -3.12 -10.61
C GLU A 64 -1.64 -2.81 -9.32
N VAL A 65 -1.17 -1.87 -8.48
CA VAL A 65 -1.93 -1.38 -7.31
C VAL A 65 -3.24 -0.73 -7.74
N ALA A 66 -3.21 0.11 -8.79
CA ALA A 66 -4.42 0.72 -9.33
C ALA A 66 -5.42 -0.33 -9.83
N ARG A 67 -4.94 -1.36 -10.54
CA ARG A 67 -5.76 -2.49 -10.99
C ARG A 67 -6.34 -3.28 -9.81
N ALA A 68 -5.51 -3.55 -8.80
CA ALA A 68 -5.93 -4.30 -7.62
C ALA A 68 -7.02 -3.52 -6.85
N ALA A 69 -6.82 -2.23 -6.61
CA ALA A 69 -7.79 -1.35 -5.95
C ALA A 69 -9.14 -1.29 -6.69
N ALA A 70 -9.12 -1.22 -8.02
CA ALA A 70 -10.34 -1.23 -8.83
C ALA A 70 -11.18 -2.51 -8.69
N LEU A 71 -10.56 -3.63 -8.29
CA LEU A 71 -11.25 -4.92 -8.08
C LEU A 71 -11.85 -5.07 -6.68
N VAL A 72 -11.49 -4.20 -5.74
CA VAL A 72 -11.97 -4.17 -4.35
C VAL A 72 -12.40 -2.73 -3.95
N PRO A 73 -13.39 -2.15 -4.63
CA PRO A 73 -13.77 -0.74 -4.47
C PRO A 73 -14.31 -0.40 -3.07
N ASP A 74 -14.65 -1.41 -2.28
CA ASP A 74 -15.04 -1.25 -0.89
C ASP A 74 -13.85 -0.92 0.01
N LEU A 75 -12.60 -1.24 -0.36
CA LEU A 75 -11.40 -0.94 0.41
C LEU A 75 -10.84 0.44 0.05
N ALA A 76 -10.57 1.27 1.06
CA ALA A 76 -10.03 2.62 0.89
C ALA A 76 -8.53 2.59 0.55
N ILE A 77 -8.21 2.39 -0.73
CA ILE A 77 -6.83 2.33 -1.23
C ILE A 77 -6.60 3.50 -2.20
N VAL A 78 -5.65 4.37 -1.87
CA VAL A 78 -5.22 5.47 -2.72
C VAL A 78 -3.83 5.17 -3.25
N ASN A 79 -3.68 5.16 -4.57
CA ASN A 79 -2.39 5.10 -5.25
C ASN A 79 -2.06 6.47 -5.85
N GLN A 80 -1.01 7.09 -5.35
CA GLN A 80 -0.58 8.43 -5.73
C GLN A 80 0.88 8.39 -6.20
N PRO A 81 1.13 8.21 -7.50
CA PRO A 81 2.46 8.35 -8.07
C PRO A 81 3.02 9.75 -7.77
N ALA A 82 4.30 9.79 -7.41
CA ALA A 82 5.02 11.03 -7.14
C ALA A 82 5.92 11.41 -8.34
N VAL A 83 6.46 12.62 -8.31
CA VAL A 83 7.44 13.09 -9.32
C VAL A 83 8.89 12.71 -8.97
N ASN A 84 9.15 12.29 -7.73
CA ASN A 84 10.41 11.75 -7.25
C ASN A 84 10.21 10.92 -5.97
N GLU A 85 11.25 10.22 -5.56
CA GLU A 85 11.25 9.33 -4.41
C GLU A 85 11.16 10.09 -3.06
N GLU A 86 11.74 11.29 -2.95
CA GLU A 86 11.73 12.07 -1.71
C GLU A 86 10.33 12.61 -1.40
N LEU A 87 9.60 13.08 -2.42
CA LEU A 87 8.22 13.52 -2.30
C LEU A 87 7.32 12.36 -1.92
N ALA A 88 7.50 11.18 -2.54
CA ALA A 88 6.75 9.99 -2.17
C ALA A 88 6.97 9.63 -0.69
N ALA A 89 8.22 9.63 -0.22
CA ALA A 89 8.54 9.32 1.17
C ALA A 89 7.90 10.33 2.14
N THR A 90 7.95 11.62 1.78
CA THR A 90 7.32 12.70 2.54
C THR A 90 5.80 12.57 2.58
N ALA A 91 5.17 12.18 1.47
CA ALA A 91 3.73 11.95 1.40
C ALA A 91 3.30 10.76 2.26
N VAL A 92 4.08 9.67 2.25
CA VAL A 92 3.86 8.51 3.11
C VAL A 92 4.00 8.88 4.59
N MET A 93 5.01 9.66 4.97
CA MET A 93 5.11 10.22 6.33
C MET A 93 3.88 11.07 6.67
N GLY A 94 3.45 11.94 5.77
CA GLY A 94 2.27 12.78 5.94
C GLY A 94 0.98 11.98 6.20
N SER A 95 0.85 10.80 5.60
CA SER A 95 -0.29 9.91 5.85
C SER A 95 -0.39 9.44 7.32
N GLN A 96 0.76 9.33 8.00
CA GLN A 96 0.80 8.95 9.41
C GLN A 96 0.38 10.11 10.31
N LEU A 97 0.83 11.32 9.99
CA LEU A 97 0.45 12.54 10.71
C LEU A 97 -1.02 12.91 10.48
N ALA A 98 -1.56 12.62 9.29
CA ALA A 98 -2.95 12.84 8.96
C ALA A 98 -3.89 11.97 9.82
N ALA A 99 -3.48 10.76 10.19
CA ALA A 99 -4.25 9.87 11.06
C ALA A 99 -4.40 10.40 12.51
N GLU A 100 -3.58 11.38 12.91
CA GLU A 100 -3.66 12.01 14.24
C GLU A 100 -4.51 13.28 14.25
N GLN A 101 -4.99 13.73 13.09
CA GLN A 101 -5.84 14.91 13.01
C GLN A 101 -7.26 14.61 13.51
N PRO A 102 -7.92 15.54 14.22
CA PRO A 102 -9.27 15.33 14.77
C PRO A 102 -10.35 15.06 13.72
N ASP A 103 -10.12 15.49 12.47
CA ASP A 103 -11.02 15.33 11.34
C ASP A 103 -10.65 14.16 10.42
N CYS A 104 -9.70 13.30 10.85
CA CYS A 104 -9.36 12.13 10.06
C CYS A 104 -10.55 11.17 9.94
N ARG A 105 -10.77 10.68 8.72
CA ARG A 105 -11.88 9.78 8.39
C ARG A 105 -11.60 8.31 8.73
N TYR A 106 -10.36 7.98 9.07
CA TYR A 106 -9.88 6.61 9.25
C TYR A 106 -9.14 6.49 10.58
N ASP A 107 -9.23 5.31 11.20
CA ASP A 107 -8.55 5.03 12.47
C ASP A 107 -7.02 4.98 12.32
N GLY A 108 -6.55 4.71 11.10
CA GLY A 108 -5.15 4.62 10.73
C GLY A 108 -4.96 4.48 9.23
N VAL A 109 -3.75 4.78 8.76
CA VAL A 109 -3.38 4.67 7.34
C VAL A 109 -2.14 3.80 7.21
N LEU A 110 -2.23 2.73 6.40
CA LEU A 110 -1.08 1.97 5.92
C LEU A 110 -0.39 2.76 4.80
N GLY A 111 0.79 3.29 5.06
CA GLY A 111 1.66 3.91 4.07
C GLY A 111 2.56 2.89 3.39
N ILE A 112 2.60 2.90 2.05
CA ILE A 112 3.54 2.10 1.27
C ILE A 112 4.34 3.03 0.38
N TRP A 113 5.64 3.11 0.63
CA TRP A 113 6.58 3.78 -0.23
C TRP A 113 7.22 2.78 -1.21
N TYR A 114 7.50 3.21 -2.44
CA TYR A 114 8.33 2.45 -3.36
C TYR A 114 9.27 3.35 -4.16
N GLY A 115 10.47 2.85 -4.42
CA GLY A 115 11.49 3.56 -5.19
C GLY A 115 12.60 2.61 -5.66
N LYS A 116 13.55 3.16 -6.42
CA LYS A 116 14.75 2.42 -6.89
C LYS A 116 15.99 2.85 -6.12
N ALA A 117 17.05 2.04 -6.15
CA ALA A 117 18.25 2.23 -5.32
C ALA A 117 18.84 3.67 -5.33
N PRO A 118 19.11 4.34 -6.48
CA PRO A 118 19.59 5.71 -6.45
C PRO A 118 18.58 6.72 -5.89
N GLY A 119 17.29 6.41 -5.97
CA GLY A 119 16.20 7.22 -5.39
C GLY A 119 16.08 7.03 -3.89
N LEU A 120 16.33 5.83 -3.39
CA LEU A 120 16.43 5.55 -1.96
C LEU A 120 17.54 6.39 -1.32
N ASP A 121 18.72 6.45 -1.96
CA ASP A 121 19.84 7.25 -1.45
C ASP A 121 19.47 8.73 -1.29
N ARG A 122 18.76 9.30 -2.28
CA ARG A 122 18.30 10.69 -2.20
C ARG A 122 17.15 10.91 -1.21
N ALA A 123 16.25 9.93 -1.09
CA ALA A 123 15.13 9.94 -0.13
C ALA A 123 15.56 9.65 1.32
N GLY A 124 16.84 9.34 1.57
CA GLY A 124 17.33 8.96 2.89
C GLY A 124 17.05 9.99 4.00
N ASP A 125 17.07 11.29 3.69
CA ASP A 125 16.74 12.32 4.67
C ASP A 125 15.24 12.32 5.03
N ALA A 126 14.37 12.26 4.02
CA ALA A 126 12.93 12.15 4.21
C ALA A 126 12.55 10.89 5.00
N LEU A 127 13.19 9.75 4.71
CA LEU A 127 12.99 8.51 5.46
C LEU A 127 13.47 8.61 6.90
N ARG A 128 14.60 9.29 7.16
CA ARG A 128 15.09 9.52 8.53
C ARG A 128 14.10 10.37 9.33
N HIS A 129 13.53 11.41 8.73
CA HIS A 129 12.47 12.21 9.36
C HIS A 129 11.20 11.39 9.58
N ALA A 130 10.81 10.51 8.66
CA ALA A 130 9.66 9.63 8.83
C ALA A 130 9.86 8.67 10.02
N VAL A 131 11.04 8.07 10.16
CA VAL A 131 11.39 7.21 11.30
C VAL A 131 11.36 8.00 12.61
N PHE A 132 11.88 9.23 12.62
CA PHE A 132 11.87 10.08 13.80
C PHE A 132 10.44 10.49 14.22
N ALA A 133 9.59 10.83 13.26
CA ALA A 133 8.20 11.19 13.52
C ALA A 133 7.34 9.99 13.97
N GLY A 134 7.69 8.79 13.52
CA GLY A 134 6.97 7.57 13.87
C GLY A 134 5.69 7.36 13.06
N THR A 135 4.89 6.39 13.48
CA THR A 135 3.64 5.98 12.82
C THR A 135 2.48 6.09 13.78
N SER A 136 1.30 6.39 13.25
CA SER A 136 0.05 6.41 14.04
C SER A 136 -0.26 5.02 14.64
N ARG A 137 -1.05 4.98 15.72
CA ARG A 137 -1.37 3.77 16.48
C ARG A 137 -1.91 2.61 15.64
N HIS A 138 -2.80 2.91 14.69
CA HIS A 138 -3.44 1.91 13.81
C HIS A 138 -2.98 2.04 12.35
N GLY A 139 -1.96 2.86 12.10
CA GLY A 139 -1.30 2.95 10.81
C GLY A 139 -0.04 2.10 10.75
N GLY A 140 0.94 2.59 10.01
CA GLY A 140 2.20 1.92 9.74
C GLY A 140 2.73 2.34 8.39
N ALA A 141 4.05 2.32 8.22
CA ALA A 141 4.69 2.62 6.94
C ALA A 141 5.70 1.53 6.58
N ILE A 142 5.74 1.15 5.31
CA ILE A 142 6.73 0.23 4.73
C ILE A 142 7.41 0.94 3.57
N ALA A 143 8.73 0.83 3.49
CA ALA A 143 9.58 1.40 2.45
C ALA A 143 10.58 0.35 1.93
#